data_AF-A0A2W4L4P7-F1
#
_entry.id   AF-A0A2W4L4P7-F1
#
_cell.length_a   1.000
_cell.length_b   1.000
_cell.length_c   1.000
_cell.angle_alpha   90.00
_cell.angle_beta   90.00
_cell.angle_gamma   90.00
#
_symmetry.space_group_name_H-M   'P 1'
#
loop_
_entity.id
_entity.type
_entity.pdbx_description
1 polymer ?
#
loop_
_entity_poly.entity_id
_entity_poly.type
_entity_poly.pdbx_seq_one_letter_code
_entity_poly.pdbx_strand_id
1 'polypeptide(L)'
;MNDASPRALANTTEPPRRIYAILFALHAALLAAAAVNVPWKLGSWFAAGAGILAVLHTVMAIAVALRAAHVVPVLSRAVAIASLAFFAGVTWVVVSAALYLSALYRGIGTALAAALFCVWVVLGVFTVPIAIVELRRVRTKKTGSVRARVGPPAGPRGPRPPAPGPRPQARGASPPAPGRQPQA
;
A
#
# COMPACT_ATOMS: atom_id res chain seq x y z
N MET A 1 26.43 -0.99 33.63
CA MET A 1 24.97 -1.20 33.45
C MET A 1 24.53 -0.29 32.32
N ASN A 2 24.19 -0.86 31.16
CA ASN A 2 23.84 -0.11 29.96
C ASN A 2 22.33 0.13 29.94
N ASP A 3 21.91 1.34 30.28
CA ASP A 3 20.55 1.82 30.08
C ASP A 3 20.33 2.07 28.58
N ALA A 4 20.00 0.99 27.85
CA ALA A 4 19.50 1.13 26.49
C ALA A 4 18.22 1.98 26.55
N SER A 5 18.37 3.25 26.18
CA SER A 5 17.28 4.24 26.21
C SER A 5 16.04 3.67 25.51
N PRO A 6 14.83 3.76 26.08
CA PRO A 6 13.60 3.18 25.51
C PRO A 6 13.27 3.67 24.09
N ARG A 7 13.91 4.76 23.64
CA ARG A 7 13.87 5.23 22.24
C ARG A 7 14.65 4.34 21.26
N ALA A 8 15.69 3.65 21.70
CA ALA A 8 16.49 2.74 20.86
C ALA A 8 15.72 1.45 20.50
N LEU A 9 14.83 0.99 21.39
CA LEU A 9 13.94 -0.16 21.13
C LEU A 9 12.73 0.20 20.25
N ALA A 10 12.36 1.48 20.14
CA ALA A 10 11.23 1.93 19.34
C ALA A 10 11.55 2.07 17.84
N ASN A 11 12.83 2.13 17.46
CA ASN A 11 13.26 2.33 16.07
C ASN A 11 13.36 1.02 15.25
N THR A 12 13.04 -0.14 15.83
CA THR A 12 13.14 -1.45 15.14
C THR A 12 11.80 -1.97 14.60
N THR A 13 10.70 -1.22 14.74
CA THR A 13 9.36 -1.69 14.37
C THR A 13 8.90 -1.31 12.96
N GLU A 14 9.76 -0.78 12.08
CA GLU A 14 9.42 -0.75 10.66
C GLU A 14 9.67 -2.15 10.07
N PRO A 15 8.62 -2.91 9.70
CA PRO A 15 8.79 -4.18 9.02
C PRO A 15 9.72 -4.00 7.81
N PRO A 16 10.74 -4.87 7.62
CA PRO A 16 11.78 -4.65 6.64
C PRO A 16 11.18 -4.49 5.24
N ARG A 17 11.33 -3.32 4.62
CA ARG A 17 10.79 -2.99 3.28
C ARG A 17 11.03 -4.08 2.24
N ARG A 18 12.18 -4.76 2.34
CA ARG A 18 12.57 -5.89 1.49
C ARG A 18 11.58 -7.06 1.57
N ILE A 19 11.05 -7.36 2.76
CA ILE A 19 10.05 -8.43 2.96
C ILE A 19 8.79 -8.13 2.15
N TYR A 20 8.30 -6.89 2.15
CA TYR A 20 7.13 -6.53 1.35
C TYR A 20 7.40 -6.63 -0.15
N ALA A 21 8.54 -6.14 -0.63
CA ALA A 21 8.89 -6.25 -2.04
C ALA A 21 8.97 -7.72 -2.49
N ILE A 22 9.57 -8.59 -1.67
CA ILE A 22 9.62 -10.04 -1.91
C ILE A 22 8.21 -10.64 -1.93
N LEU A 23 7.34 -10.29 -0.98
CA LEU A 23 5.97 -10.79 -0.92
C LEU A 23 5.17 -10.43 -2.18
N PHE A 24 5.30 -9.19 -2.67
CA PHE A 24 4.67 -8.75 -3.92
C PHE A 24 5.23 -9.46 -5.14
N ALA A 25 6.56 -9.64 -5.21
CA ALA A 25 7.20 -10.36 -6.32
C ALA A 25 6.76 -11.84 -6.34
N LEU A 26 6.67 -12.49 -5.18
CA LEU A 26 6.22 -13.87 -5.07
C LEU A 26 4.75 -14.03 -5.49
N HIS A 27 3.88 -13.09 -5.11
CA HIS A 27 2.49 -13.07 -5.59
C HIS A 27 2.40 -12.83 -7.10
N ALA A 28 3.20 -11.92 -7.64
CA ALA A 28 3.27 -11.69 -9.07
C ALA A 28 3.70 -12.96 -9.83
N ALA A 29 4.72 -13.68 -9.31
CA ALA A 29 5.19 -14.93 -9.91
C ALA A 29 4.11 -16.02 -9.88
N LEU A 30 3.40 -16.19 -8.75
CA LEU A 30 2.29 -17.15 -8.65
C LEU A 30 1.15 -16.82 -9.61
N LEU A 31 0.75 -15.55 -9.71
CA LEU A 31 -0.30 -15.10 -10.63
C LEU A 31 0.11 -15.24 -12.10
N ALA A 32 1.37 -14.94 -12.43
CA ALA A 32 1.91 -15.16 -13.77
C ALA A 32 1.95 -16.65 -14.11
N ALA A 33 2.40 -17.49 -13.19
CA ALA A 33 2.38 -18.94 -13.35
C ALA A 33 0.95 -19.46 -13.55
N ALA A 34 -0.01 -18.97 -12.76
CA ALA A 34 -1.42 -19.28 -12.95
C ALA A 34 -1.88 -18.89 -14.36
N ALA A 35 -1.60 -17.65 -14.81
CA ALA A 35 -2.00 -17.15 -16.13
C ALA A 35 -1.43 -17.96 -17.30
N VAL A 36 -0.19 -18.49 -17.18
CA VAL A 36 0.49 -19.22 -18.26
C VAL A 36 0.12 -20.71 -18.31
N ASN A 37 -0.19 -21.31 -17.16
CA ASN A 37 -0.46 -22.75 -17.03
C ASN A 37 -1.93 -23.13 -17.21
N VAL A 38 -2.87 -22.17 -17.28
CA VAL A 38 -4.27 -22.52 -17.56
C VAL A 38 -4.37 -23.13 -18.96
N PRO A 39 -4.99 -24.32 -19.12
CA PRO A 39 -5.04 -25.01 -20.41
C PRO A 39 -5.80 -24.24 -21.50
N TRP A 40 -6.72 -23.35 -21.12
CA TRP A 40 -7.50 -22.50 -22.03
C TRP A 40 -6.75 -21.17 -22.30
N LYS A 41 -5.84 -21.17 -23.28
CA LYS A 41 -4.89 -20.08 -23.52
C LYS A 41 -5.48 -18.84 -24.23
N LEU A 42 -4.92 -17.68 -23.86
CA LEU A 42 -4.96 -16.33 -24.46
C LEU A 42 -6.29 -15.57 -24.60
N GLY A 43 -7.45 -16.21 -24.43
CA GLY A 43 -8.75 -15.52 -24.50
C GLY A 43 -9.58 -15.55 -23.21
N SER A 44 -9.18 -16.33 -22.20
CA SER A 44 -9.99 -16.44 -20.98
C SER A 44 -9.85 -15.18 -20.12
N TRP A 45 -10.99 -14.67 -19.65
CA TRP A 45 -11.03 -13.54 -18.73
C TRP A 45 -10.18 -13.79 -17.47
N PHE A 46 -10.06 -15.05 -17.03
CA PHE A 46 -9.24 -15.45 -15.91
C PHE A 46 -7.74 -15.24 -16.18
N ALA A 47 -7.22 -15.74 -17.32
CA ALA A 47 -5.81 -15.58 -17.66
C ALA A 47 -5.45 -14.10 -17.85
N ALA A 48 -6.33 -13.32 -18.49
CA ALA A 48 -6.17 -11.88 -18.63
C ALA A 48 -6.17 -11.17 -17.27
N GLY A 49 -7.12 -11.48 -16.39
CA GLY A 49 -7.22 -10.90 -15.05
C GLY A 49 -6.01 -11.23 -14.16
N ALA A 50 -5.58 -12.49 -14.16
CA ALA A 50 -4.40 -12.94 -13.42
C ALA A 50 -3.12 -12.28 -13.97
N GLY A 51 -2.98 -12.14 -15.29
CA GLY A 51 -1.87 -11.44 -15.93
C GLY A 51 -1.80 -9.95 -15.56
N ILE A 52 -2.92 -9.24 -15.64
CA ILE A 52 -3.01 -7.83 -15.23
C ILE A 52 -2.63 -7.67 -13.75
N LEU A 53 -3.13 -8.55 -12.88
CA LEU A 53 -2.78 -8.54 -11.47
C LEU A 53 -1.30 -8.84 -11.23
N ALA A 54 -0.70 -9.78 -11.96
CA ALA A 54 0.73 -10.08 -11.88
C ALA A 54 1.57 -8.84 -12.23
N VAL A 55 1.21 -8.13 -13.30
CA VAL A 55 1.88 -6.87 -13.70
C VAL A 55 1.72 -5.82 -12.60
N LEU A 56 0.51 -5.61 -12.08
CA LEU A 56 0.27 -4.64 -11.00
C LEU A 56 1.09 -4.94 -9.73
N HIS A 57 1.17 -6.21 -9.33
CA HIS A 57 1.99 -6.63 -8.18
C HIS A 57 3.49 -6.46 -8.46
N THR A 58 3.93 -6.69 -9.69
CA THR A 58 5.33 -6.46 -10.10
C THR A 58 5.68 -4.97 -10.04
N VAL A 59 4.82 -4.11 -10.59
CA VAL A 59 4.99 -2.65 -10.53
C VAL A 59 4.99 -2.16 -9.08
N MET A 60 4.13 -2.71 -8.22
CA MET A 60 4.15 -2.41 -6.79
C MET A 60 5.46 -2.84 -6.12
N ALA A 61 5.95 -4.06 -6.39
CA ALA A 61 7.22 -4.54 -5.87
C ALA A 61 8.38 -3.61 -6.24
N ILE A 62 8.43 -3.17 -7.51
CA ILE A 62 9.42 -2.22 -8.02
C ILE A 62 9.26 -0.86 -7.32
N ALA A 63 8.05 -0.31 -7.23
CA ALA A 63 7.81 0.98 -6.58
C ALA A 63 8.24 0.99 -5.11
N VAL A 64 7.97 -0.10 -4.38
CA VAL A 64 8.42 -0.30 -2.99
C VAL A 64 9.95 -0.46 -2.91
N ALA A 65 10.55 -1.20 -3.84
CA ALA A 65 12.00 -1.36 -3.90
C ALA A 65 12.71 -0.02 -4.13
N LEU A 66 12.22 0.79 -5.08
CA LEU A 66 12.75 2.10 -5.47
C LEU A 66 12.36 3.25 -4.53
N ARG A 67 11.57 3.01 -3.48
CA ARG A 67 11.11 4.04 -2.51
C ARG A 67 10.28 5.16 -3.15
N ALA A 68 9.43 4.84 -4.14
CA ALA A 68 8.59 5.82 -4.83
C ALA A 68 7.38 6.28 -3.95
N ALA A 69 7.64 7.05 -2.89
CA ALA A 69 6.68 7.40 -1.84
C ALA A 69 5.41 8.11 -2.33
N HIS A 70 5.48 8.79 -3.47
CA HIS A 70 4.35 9.47 -4.09
C HIS A 70 3.40 8.52 -4.83
N VAL A 71 3.93 7.44 -5.42
CA VAL A 71 3.18 6.54 -6.31
C VAL A 71 2.57 5.36 -5.55
N VAL A 72 3.23 4.88 -4.50
CA VAL A 72 2.78 3.74 -3.66
C VAL A 72 1.32 3.88 -3.18
N PRO A 73 0.82 5.05 -2.72
CA PRO A 73 -0.58 5.19 -2.30
C PRO A 73 -1.61 5.03 -3.43
N VAL A 74 -1.26 5.41 -4.66
CA VAL A 74 -2.17 5.27 -5.81
C VAL A 74 -2.15 3.81 -6.28
N LEU A 75 -0.95 3.23 -6.42
CA LEU A 75 -0.79 1.83 -6.79
C LEU A 75 -1.47 0.89 -5.79
N SER A 76 -1.41 1.19 -4.49
CA SER A 76 -2.00 0.33 -3.44
C SER A 76 -3.52 0.26 -3.56
N ARG A 77 -4.17 1.40 -3.87
CA ARG A 77 -5.60 1.42 -4.19
C ARG A 77 -5.92 0.61 -5.44
N ALA A 78 -5.14 0.80 -6.51
CA ALA A 78 -5.35 0.10 -7.76
C ALA A 78 -5.20 -1.42 -7.59
N VAL A 79 -4.13 -1.86 -6.92
CA VAL A 79 -3.89 -3.28 -6.59
C VAL A 79 -5.02 -3.84 -5.73
N ALA A 80 -5.44 -3.13 -4.68
CA ALA A 80 -6.52 -3.59 -3.81
C ALA A 80 -7.85 -3.75 -4.56
N ILE A 81 -8.26 -2.72 -5.33
CA ILE A 81 -9.51 -2.74 -6.10
C ILE A 81 -9.46 -3.83 -7.17
N ALA A 82 -8.36 -3.92 -7.93
CA ALA A 82 -8.20 -4.95 -8.95
C ALA A 82 -8.24 -6.37 -8.36
N SER A 83 -7.59 -6.58 -7.20
CA SER A 83 -7.57 -7.88 -6.52
C SER A 83 -8.95 -8.28 -6.04
N LEU A 84 -9.70 -7.34 -5.45
CA LEU A 84 -11.08 -7.58 -5.02
C LEU A 84 -12.03 -7.84 -6.19
N ALA A 85 -11.92 -7.05 -7.27
CA ALA A 85 -12.75 -7.23 -8.46
C ALA A 85 -12.48 -8.59 -9.12
N PHE A 86 -11.22 -8.98 -9.25
CA PHE A 86 -10.85 -10.29 -9.75
C PHE A 86 -11.36 -11.42 -8.86
N PHE A 87 -11.18 -11.32 -7.54
CA PHE A 87 -11.68 -12.32 -6.60
C PHE A 87 -13.21 -12.44 -6.65
N ALA A 88 -13.94 -11.32 -6.76
CA ALA A 88 -15.38 -11.32 -6.94
C ALA A 88 -15.79 -12.02 -8.26
N GLY A 89 -15.08 -11.74 -9.36
CA GLY A 89 -15.28 -12.42 -10.64
C GLY A 89 -15.05 -13.93 -10.54
N VAL A 90 -13.96 -14.36 -9.89
CA VAL A 90 -13.69 -15.80 -9.67
C VAL A 90 -14.75 -16.43 -8.79
N THR A 91 -15.18 -15.74 -7.73
CA THR A 91 -16.25 -16.21 -6.84
C THR A 91 -17.53 -16.47 -7.63
N TRP A 92 -17.94 -15.51 -8.48
CA TRP A 92 -19.11 -15.65 -9.33
C TRP A 92 -19.02 -16.89 -10.24
N VAL A 93 -17.89 -17.08 -10.93
CA VAL A 93 -17.68 -18.22 -11.82
C VAL A 93 -17.65 -19.54 -11.06
N VAL A 94 -16.97 -19.60 -9.92
CA VAL A 94 -16.90 -20.82 -9.08
C VAL A 94 -18.28 -21.20 -8.57
N VAL A 95 -19.05 -20.25 -8.04
CA VAL A 95 -20.42 -20.51 -7.54
C VAL A 95 -21.32 -20.97 -8.67
N SER A 96 -21.28 -20.28 -9.82
CA SER A 96 -22.08 -20.66 -10.99
C SER A 96 -21.73 -22.06 -11.51
N ALA A 97 -20.44 -22.37 -11.61
CA ALA A 97 -19.96 -23.68 -12.02
C ALA A 97 -20.32 -24.79 -11.02
N ALA A 98 -20.20 -24.52 -9.71
CA ALA A 98 -20.57 -25.47 -8.68
C ALA A 98 -22.06 -25.80 -8.70
N LEU A 99 -22.92 -24.78 -8.82
CA LEU A 99 -24.37 -24.97 -8.95
C LEU A 99 -24.71 -25.74 -10.22
N TYR A 100 -24.12 -25.35 -11.36
CA TYR A 100 -24.34 -26.02 -12.64
C TYR A 100 -23.91 -27.49 -12.62
N LEU A 101 -22.69 -27.79 -12.14
CA LEU A 101 -22.17 -29.16 -12.07
C LEU A 101 -22.97 -30.02 -11.09
N SER A 102 -23.43 -29.44 -9.97
CA SER A 102 -24.28 -30.15 -9.01
C SER A 102 -25.63 -30.55 -9.60
N ALA A 103 -26.20 -29.72 -10.48
CA ALA A 103 -27.44 -30.02 -11.18
C ALA A 103 -27.25 -31.03 -12.31
N LEU A 104 -26.14 -30.94 -13.06
CA LEU A 104 -25.89 -31.76 -14.24
C LEU A 104 -25.43 -33.19 -13.89
N TYR A 105 -24.56 -33.34 -12.90
CA TYR A 105 -23.97 -34.62 -12.52
C TYR A 105 -24.52 -35.09 -11.17
N ARG A 106 -25.68 -35.75 -11.19
CA ARG A 106 -26.23 -36.42 -10.00
C ARG A 106 -25.24 -37.48 -9.51
N GLY A 107 -24.73 -37.30 -8.28
CA GLY A 107 -23.77 -38.21 -7.61
C GLY A 107 -22.35 -37.65 -7.53
N ILE A 108 -21.77 -37.16 -8.63
CA ILE A 108 -20.38 -36.65 -8.67
C ILE A 108 -20.31 -35.14 -8.46
N GLY A 109 -21.40 -34.42 -8.75
CA GLY A 109 -21.44 -32.96 -8.72
C GLY A 109 -21.08 -32.34 -7.35
N THR A 110 -21.39 -33.02 -6.25
CA THR A 110 -21.02 -32.56 -4.90
C THR A 110 -19.51 -32.61 -4.67
N ALA A 111 -18.83 -33.66 -5.14
CA ALA A 111 -17.39 -33.78 -5.06
C ALA A 111 -16.69 -32.70 -5.92
N LEU A 112 -17.20 -32.44 -7.12
CA LEU A 112 -16.69 -31.36 -7.98
C LEU A 112 -16.92 -29.98 -7.37
N ALA A 113 -18.10 -29.72 -6.79
CA ALA A 113 -18.39 -28.48 -6.07
C ALA A 113 -17.47 -28.29 -4.86
N ALA A 114 -17.19 -29.35 -4.10
CA ALA A 114 -16.24 -29.31 -2.99
C ALA A 114 -14.80 -29.02 -3.47
N ALA A 115 -14.37 -29.63 -4.57
CA ALA A 115 -13.06 -29.33 -5.17
C ALA A 115 -12.96 -27.87 -5.61
N LEU A 116 -13.99 -27.34 -6.27
CA LEU A 116 -14.06 -25.92 -6.65
C LEU A 116 -14.04 -24.99 -5.43
N PHE A 117 -14.75 -25.36 -4.36
CA PHE A 117 -14.73 -24.63 -3.10
C PHE A 117 -13.33 -24.60 -2.48
N CYS A 118 -12.60 -25.72 -2.46
CA CYS A 118 -11.22 -25.76 -1.99
C CYS A 118 -10.32 -24.80 -2.79
N VAL A 119 -10.42 -24.80 -4.13
CA VAL A 119 -9.68 -23.86 -4.98
C VAL A 119 -10.03 -22.41 -4.66
N TRP A 120 -11.33 -22.12 -4.43
CA TRP A 120 -11.79 -20.78 -4.05
C TRP A 120 -11.23 -20.34 -2.69
N VAL A 121 -11.22 -21.22 -1.69
CA VAL A 121 -10.62 -20.94 -0.37
C VAL A 121 -9.14 -20.61 -0.51
N VAL A 122 -8.39 -21.44 -1.25
CA VAL A 122 -6.96 -21.19 -1.50
C VAL A 122 -6.77 -19.81 -2.12
N LEU A 123 -7.53 -19.49 -3.17
CA LEU A 123 -7.42 -18.19 -3.83
C LEU A 123 -7.80 -17.02 -2.88
N GLY A 124 -8.81 -17.22 -2.04
CA GLY A 124 -9.23 -16.25 -1.03
C GLY A 124 -8.13 -15.98 0.00
N VAL A 125 -7.47 -17.02 0.50
CA VAL A 125 -6.36 -16.92 1.45
C VAL A 125 -5.17 -16.14 0.87
N PHE A 126 -4.91 -16.25 -0.44
CA PHE A 126 -3.84 -15.48 -1.09
C PHE A 126 -4.26 -14.05 -1.44
N THR A 127 -5.50 -13.83 -1.88
CA THR A 127 -5.93 -12.54 -2.46
C THR A 127 -6.44 -11.56 -1.41
N VAL A 128 -7.21 -12.05 -0.43
CA VAL A 128 -7.92 -11.19 0.54
C VAL A 128 -6.97 -10.50 1.54
N PRO A 129 -5.98 -11.17 2.16
CA PRO A 129 -5.08 -10.51 3.09
C PRO A 129 -4.30 -9.37 2.46
N ILE A 130 -3.87 -9.53 1.20
CA ILE A 130 -3.18 -8.49 0.45
C ILE A 130 -4.08 -7.28 0.23
N ALA A 131 -5.31 -7.49 -0.24
CA ALA A 131 -6.26 -6.41 -0.44
C ALA A 131 -6.52 -5.63 0.87
N ILE A 132 -6.67 -6.34 1.99
CA ILE A 132 -6.87 -5.71 3.32
C ILE A 132 -5.65 -4.88 3.72
N VAL A 133 -4.44 -5.41 3.56
CA VAL A 133 -3.19 -4.69 3.90
C VAL A 133 -3.05 -3.42 3.07
N GLU A 134 -3.31 -3.50 1.76
CA GLU A 134 -3.20 -2.36 0.85
C GLU A 134 -4.27 -1.29 1.13
N LEU A 135 -5.50 -1.69 1.44
CA LEU A 135 -6.54 -0.74 1.89
C LEU A 135 -6.17 -0.04 3.21
N ARG A 136 -5.53 -0.75 4.15
CA ARG A 136 -5.07 -0.16 5.42
C ARG A 136 -3.97 0.89 5.20
N ARG A 137 -3.01 0.65 4.29
CA ARG A 137 -1.94 1.62 3.94
C ARG A 137 -2.49 2.94 3.42
N VAL A 138 -3.62 2.90 2.74
CA VAL A 138 -4.27 4.09 2.18
C VAL A 138 -4.99 4.92 3.26
N ARG A 139 -5.57 4.26 4.27
CA ARG A 139 -6.42 4.91 5.28
C ARG A 139 -5.64 5.77 6.28
N THR A 140 -4.39 5.42 6.58
CA THR A 140 -3.57 6.07 7.61
C THR A 140 -3.13 7.50 7.28
N LYS A 141 -3.03 7.90 6.01
CA LYS A 141 -2.63 9.28 5.65
C LYS A 141 -3.68 10.35 5.93
N LYS A 142 -4.98 10.01 5.99
CA LYS A 142 -6.05 11.01 6.13
C LYS A 142 -6.26 11.46 7.58
N THR A 143 -5.86 10.67 8.56
CA THR A 143 -6.13 10.92 9.99
C THR A 143 -5.15 11.93 10.62
N GLY A 144 -3.96 12.11 10.06
CA GLY A 144 -2.98 13.10 10.56
C GLY A 144 -3.34 14.55 10.25
N SER A 145 -4.12 14.79 9.19
CA SER A 145 -4.48 16.14 8.74
C SER A 145 -5.56 16.81 9.60
N VAL A 146 -6.48 16.04 10.20
CA VAL A 146 -7.52 16.59 11.07
C VAL A 146 -6.93 17.01 12.42
N ARG A 147 -6.00 16.22 12.96
CA ARG A 147 -5.36 16.52 14.26
C ARG A 147 -4.32 17.63 14.20
N ALA A 148 -3.74 17.91 13.02
CA ALA A 148 -2.84 19.05 12.82
C ALA A 148 -3.60 20.38 12.59
N ARG A 149 -4.88 20.31 12.17
CA ARG A 149 -5.72 21.49 11.93
C ARG A 149 -6.55 21.88 13.16
N VAL A 150 -6.85 20.92 14.03
CA VAL A 150 -7.33 21.18 15.39
C VAL A 150 -6.09 21.37 16.26
N GLY A 151 -5.55 22.59 16.27
CA GLY A 151 -4.56 22.97 17.27
C GLY A 151 -5.06 22.63 18.68
N PRO A 152 -4.17 22.47 19.67
CA PRO A 152 -4.58 22.20 21.05
C PRO A 152 -5.68 23.19 21.44
N PRO A 153 -6.77 22.74 22.11
CA PRO A 153 -7.82 23.64 22.54
C PRO A 153 -7.16 24.80 23.26
N ALA A 154 -7.42 26.01 22.77
CA ALA A 154 -6.89 27.22 23.38
C ALA A 154 -7.31 27.17 24.85
N GLY A 155 -6.36 26.83 25.72
CA GLY A 155 -6.56 26.91 27.15
C GLY A 155 -6.99 28.33 27.51
N PRO A 156 -7.67 28.51 28.65
CA PRO A 156 -8.11 29.84 29.09
C PRO A 156 -6.93 30.79 29.01
N ARG A 157 -7.05 31.81 28.16
CA ARG A 157 -6.03 32.83 27.97
C ARG A 157 -5.74 33.44 29.34
N GLY A 158 -4.61 33.07 29.92
CA GLY A 158 -4.07 33.79 31.06
C GLY A 158 -3.88 35.28 30.71
N PRO A 159 -3.86 36.16 31.72
CA PRO A 159 -3.74 37.60 31.50
C PRO A 159 -2.52 37.90 30.62
N ARG A 160 -2.80 38.63 29.54
CA ARG A 160 -1.83 39.04 28.53
C ARG A 160 -0.68 39.79 29.23
N PRO A 161 0.60 39.38 29.06
CA PRO A 161 1.71 40.16 29.58
C PRO A 161 1.70 41.57 28.96
N PRO A 162 2.01 42.62 29.74
CA PRO A 162 2.12 43.97 29.21
C PRO A 162 3.20 44.02 28.11
N ALA A 163 2.92 44.80 27.07
CA ALA A 163 3.73 44.88 25.86
C ALA A 163 5.19 45.22 26.20
N PRO A 164 6.19 44.55 25.58
CA PRO A 164 7.57 44.97 25.66
C PRO A 164 7.71 46.36 25.03
N GLY A 165 8.32 47.29 25.76
CA GLY A 165 8.57 48.65 25.30
C GLY A 165 9.44 48.71 24.03
N PRO A 166 9.50 49.89 23.38
CA PRO A 166 10.21 50.07 22.11
C PRO A 166 11.70 49.72 22.24
N ARG A 167 12.16 48.77 21.41
CA ARG A 167 13.58 48.43 21.28
C ARG A 167 14.35 49.58 20.61
N PRO A 168 15.52 49.99 21.13
CA PRO A 168 16.42 50.91 20.45
C PRO A 168 16.89 50.30 19.13
N GLN A 169 16.65 50.99 18.02
CA GLN A 169 17.24 50.66 16.73
C GLN A 169 18.73 50.97 16.76
N ALA A 170 19.56 49.94 16.93
CA ALA A 170 20.98 50.06 16.65
C ALA A 170 21.17 50.15 15.12
N ARG A 171 21.47 51.35 14.62
CA ARG A 171 21.99 51.58 13.26
C ARG A 171 23.38 50.95 13.16
N GLY A 172 23.43 49.70 12.71
CA GLY A 172 24.68 49.02 12.34
C GLY A 172 25.06 49.39 10.91
N ALA A 173 26.27 49.94 10.75
CA ALA A 173 26.85 50.42 9.52
C ALA A 173 27.02 49.34 8.44
N SER A 174 26.83 49.74 7.18
CA SER A 174 27.11 48.92 5.99
C SER A 174 28.61 48.64 5.83
N PRO A 175 29.03 47.40 5.50
CA PRO A 175 30.41 47.10 5.16
C PRO A 175 30.77 47.60 3.75
N PRO A 176 32.04 48.02 3.51
CA PRO A 176 32.50 48.48 2.20
C PRO A 176 32.75 47.32 1.24
N ALA A 177 32.55 47.61 -0.05
CA ALA A 177 32.63 46.66 -1.16
C ALA A 177 34.07 46.14 -1.43
N PRO A 178 34.24 44.90 -1.93
CA PRO A 178 35.55 44.40 -2.34
C PRO A 178 36.01 45.03 -3.66
N GLY A 179 37.23 45.56 -3.67
CA GLY A 179 37.88 46.15 -4.83
C GLY A 179 38.22 45.15 -5.94
N ARG A 180 38.18 45.63 -7.19
CA ARG A 180 38.63 44.92 -8.39
C ARG A 180 40.16 44.86 -8.44
N GLN A 181 40.73 43.67 -8.64
CA GLN A 181 42.11 43.50 -9.10
C GLN A 181 42.18 43.65 -10.63
N PRO A 182 43.17 44.39 -11.18
CA PRO A 182 43.48 44.37 -12.60
C PRO A 182 44.30 43.11 -12.95
N GLN A 183 43.92 42.45 -14.04
CA GLN A 183 44.71 41.38 -14.67
C GLN A 183 45.80 42.03 -15.54
N ALA A 184 47.02 41.50 -15.41
CA ALA A 184 48.16 41.77 -16.28
C ALA A 184 48.21 40.73 -17.41
#